data_AF-A0A4Q2JDJ1-F1
#
_entry.id   AF-A0A4Q2JDJ1-F1
#
_cell.length_a   1.000
_cell.length_b   1.000
_cell.length_c   1.000
_cell.angle_alpha   90.00
_cell.angle_beta   90.00
_cell.angle_gamma   90.00
#
_symmetry.space_group_name_H-M   'P 1'
#
loop_
_entity.id
_entity.type
_entity.pdbx_description
1 polymer ?
#
loop_
_entity_poly.entity_id
_entity_poly.type
_entity_poly.pdbx_seq_one_letter_code
_entity_poly.pdbx_strand_id
1 'polypeptide(L)'
;MDARFFAAADGYVDDASDALQTVPVYVSTEVDGASALRDALLAQVGDDSIGVAVFSDNAALEASGPEILTRLAETTEYDTIIVAVGDDLSAGSYVLGEGEAMQIANQAESGADDLGVALAETVQGVQAAAEPAPLAGGGDGGGGIVLGLVIGAAVLVAGAGAAIGVIRARR
;
A
#
# COMPACT_ATOMS: atom_id res chain seq x y z
N MET A 1 36.55 3.24 -14.05
CA MET A 1 36.14 4.12 -12.94
C MET A 1 35.25 5.14 -13.62
N ASP A 2 33.99 4.76 -13.81
CA ASP A 2 33.09 5.46 -14.72
C ASP A 2 31.98 6.05 -13.87
N ALA A 3 32.08 7.37 -13.74
CA ALA A 3 31.18 8.23 -13.01
C ALA A 3 29.76 8.08 -13.60
N ARG A 4 28.92 7.34 -12.87
CA ARG A 4 27.48 7.29 -13.12
C ARG A 4 26.89 8.57 -12.54
N PHE A 5 26.89 9.61 -13.37
CA PHE A 5 25.97 10.71 -13.21
C PHE A 5 24.57 10.14 -13.46
N PHE A 6 23.90 9.66 -12.42
CA PHE A 6 22.45 9.48 -12.45
C PHE A 6 21.88 10.90 -12.50
N ALA A 7 21.39 11.26 -13.68
CA ALA A 7 20.82 12.56 -13.95
C ALA A 7 19.61 12.76 -13.03
N ALA A 8 19.74 13.68 -12.08
CA ALA A 8 18.66 14.21 -11.27
C ALA A 8 17.74 15.14 -12.09
N ALA A 9 17.18 14.63 -13.21
CA ALA A 9 16.37 15.42 -14.13
C ALA A 9 15.11 14.70 -14.66
N ASP A 10 14.88 13.46 -14.25
CA ASP A 10 13.59 12.80 -14.40
C ASP A 10 12.85 12.94 -13.06
N GLY A 11 11.68 13.58 -13.06
CA GLY A 11 10.96 13.98 -11.85
C GLY A 11 10.61 12.77 -10.96
N TYR A 12 10.23 13.00 -9.70
CA TYR A 12 10.00 11.91 -8.74
C TYR A 12 9.07 10.82 -9.29
N VAL A 13 8.05 11.22 -10.05
CA VAL A 13 7.05 10.32 -10.64
C VAL A 13 7.62 9.43 -11.75
N ASP A 14 8.58 9.93 -12.52
CA ASP A 14 9.18 9.16 -13.63
C ASP A 14 10.10 8.07 -13.07
N ASP A 15 10.94 8.41 -12.08
CA ASP A 15 11.80 7.44 -11.38
C ASP A 15 10.97 6.34 -10.70
N ALA A 16 9.86 6.71 -10.06
CA ALA A 16 8.93 5.74 -9.50
C ALA A 16 8.24 4.88 -10.57
N SER A 17 7.87 5.46 -11.71
CA SER A 17 7.25 4.73 -12.83
C SER A 17 8.21 3.70 -13.42
N ASP A 18 9.47 4.06 -13.64
CA ASP A 18 10.50 3.14 -14.16
C ASP A 18 10.80 2.03 -13.16
N ALA A 19 10.94 2.38 -11.88
CA ALA A 19 11.13 1.40 -10.81
C ALA A 19 9.95 0.42 -10.73
N LEU A 20 8.72 0.94 -10.73
CA LEU A 20 7.50 0.14 -10.58
C LEU A 20 7.25 -0.82 -11.74
N GLN A 21 7.81 -0.58 -12.93
CA GLN A 21 7.78 -1.54 -14.03
C GLN A 21 8.62 -2.80 -13.77
N THR A 22 9.56 -2.74 -12.82
CA THR A 22 10.49 -3.85 -12.53
C THR A 22 10.27 -4.48 -11.15
N VAL A 23 9.84 -3.67 -10.17
CA VAL A 23 9.61 -4.10 -8.79
C VAL A 23 8.31 -3.48 -8.26
N PRO A 24 7.52 -4.19 -7.43
CA PRO A 24 6.22 -3.69 -6.97
C PRO A 24 6.30 -2.58 -5.92
N VAL A 25 7.50 -2.26 -5.42
CA VAL A 25 7.67 -1.26 -4.36
C VAL A 25 8.81 -0.31 -4.70
N TYR A 26 8.48 0.97 -4.72
CA TYR A 26 9.40 2.10 -4.81
C TYR A 26 9.34 2.94 -3.54
N VAL A 27 10.50 3.30 -3.00
CA VAL A 27 10.63 4.23 -1.86
C VAL A 27 11.75 5.21 -2.19
N SER A 28 11.43 6.50 -2.23
CA SER A 28 12.41 7.55 -2.49
C SER A 28 13.54 7.49 -1.45
N THR A 29 14.78 7.69 -1.89
CA THR A 29 15.96 7.68 -1.02
C THR A 29 15.96 8.82 0.01
N GLU A 30 15.11 9.82 -0.18
CA GLU A 30 14.92 10.94 0.74
C GLU A 30 14.03 10.60 1.93
N VAL A 31 13.32 9.46 1.88
CA VAL A 31 12.51 8.97 3.00
C VAL A 31 13.44 8.36 4.05
N ASP A 32 13.26 8.76 5.31
CA ASP A 32 14.01 8.19 6.42
C ASP A 32 13.76 6.68 6.54
N GLY A 33 14.83 5.89 6.53
CA GLY A 33 14.73 4.44 6.57
C GLY A 33 14.23 3.78 5.27
N ALA A 34 14.30 4.49 4.13
CA ALA A 34 13.80 4.04 2.82
C ALA A 34 14.09 2.56 2.49
N SER A 35 15.31 2.09 2.71
CA SER A 35 15.67 0.70 2.41
C SER A 35 14.95 -0.31 3.30
N ALA A 36 14.82 -0.02 4.60
CA ALA A 36 14.14 -0.91 5.53
C ALA A 36 12.63 -0.93 5.27
N LEU A 37 12.04 0.24 4.97
CA LEU A 37 10.64 0.35 4.60
C LEU A 37 10.34 -0.39 3.29
N ARG A 38 11.18 -0.23 2.27
CA ARG A 38 11.04 -0.94 0.99
C ARG A 38 11.04 -2.45 1.16
N ASP A 39 12.02 -3.00 1.90
CA ASP A 39 12.10 -4.44 2.14
C ASP A 39 10.89 -4.98 2.93
N ALA A 40 10.39 -4.21 3.91
CA ALA A 40 9.18 -4.57 4.66
C ALA A 40 7.93 -4.58 3.77
N LEU A 41 7.76 -3.57 2.92
CA LEU A 41 6.65 -3.48 1.98
C LEU A 41 6.72 -4.55 0.89
N LEU A 42 7.91 -4.85 0.37
CA LEU A 42 8.10 -5.94 -0.60
C LEU A 42 7.68 -7.28 -0.01
N ALA A 43 8.04 -7.55 1.25
CA ALA A 43 7.63 -8.76 1.94
C ALA A 43 6.12 -8.84 2.20
N GLN A 44 5.46 -7.69 2.34
CA GLN A 44 4.02 -7.59 2.60
C GLN A 44 3.16 -7.68 1.33
N VAL A 45 3.64 -7.10 0.21
CA VAL A 45 2.98 -7.19 -1.11
C VAL A 45 3.12 -8.60 -1.68
N GLY A 46 4.26 -9.26 -1.52
CA GLY A 46 4.45 -10.62 -2.02
C GLY A 46 4.29 -10.73 -3.54
N ASP A 47 3.37 -11.60 -3.97
CA ASP A 47 3.04 -11.86 -5.38
C ASP A 47 1.74 -11.16 -5.83
N ASP A 48 1.13 -10.33 -4.97
CA ASP A 48 -0.08 -9.59 -5.31
C ASP A 48 0.21 -8.48 -6.33
N SER A 49 -0.76 -8.20 -7.22
CA SER A 49 -0.71 -7.12 -8.20
C SER A 49 -0.90 -5.73 -7.55
N ILE A 50 -0.09 -5.40 -6.56
CA ILE A 50 -0.16 -4.14 -5.80
C ILE A 50 1.15 -3.36 -5.98
N GLY A 51 1.07 -2.19 -6.61
CA GLY A 51 2.18 -1.24 -6.71
C GLY A 51 2.19 -0.28 -5.53
N VAL A 52 3.34 -0.08 -4.88
CA VAL A 52 3.50 0.86 -3.76
C VAL A 52 4.60 1.87 -4.09
N ALA A 53 4.26 3.16 -4.08
CA ALA A 53 5.23 4.25 -4.26
C ALA A 53 5.23 5.17 -3.05
N VAL A 54 6.39 5.32 -2.40
CA VAL A 54 6.57 6.19 -1.23
C VAL A 54 7.52 7.31 -1.57
N PHE A 55 7.06 8.54 -1.39
CA PHE A 55 7.80 9.76 -1.65
C PHE A 55 7.92 10.60 -0.39
N SER A 56 8.98 11.41 -0.32
CA SER A 56 9.06 12.49 0.67
C SER A 56 8.15 13.65 0.29
N ASP A 57 7.92 14.58 1.23
CA ASP A 57 7.18 15.83 1.03
C ASP A 57 7.67 16.67 -0.16
N ASN A 58 8.94 16.50 -0.58
CA ASN A 58 9.49 17.18 -1.75
C ASN A 58 8.72 16.83 -3.04
N ALA A 59 8.13 15.63 -3.13
CA ALA A 59 7.34 15.24 -4.30
C ALA A 59 6.00 15.98 -4.38
N ALA A 60 5.44 16.40 -3.24
CA ALA A 60 4.23 17.22 -3.21
C ALA A 60 4.43 18.60 -3.85
N LEU A 61 5.68 19.06 -3.98
CA LEU A 61 6.03 20.29 -4.68
C LEU A 61 5.95 20.14 -6.20
N GLU A 62 6.07 18.92 -6.72
CA GLU A 62 5.97 18.62 -8.16
C GLU A 62 4.55 18.22 -8.57
N ALA A 63 3.91 17.35 -7.78
CA ALA A 63 2.59 16.81 -8.09
C ALA A 63 1.87 16.36 -6.81
N SER A 64 0.54 16.46 -6.81
CA SER A 64 -0.27 15.96 -5.68
C SER A 64 -0.32 14.43 -5.68
N GLY A 65 -0.44 13.78 -4.51
CA GLY A 65 -0.64 12.33 -4.38
C GLY A 65 -1.60 11.69 -5.41
N PRO A 66 -2.82 12.23 -5.63
CA PRO A 66 -3.74 11.70 -6.65
C PRO A 66 -3.27 11.91 -8.11
N GLU A 67 -2.52 12.97 -8.39
CA GLU A 67 -1.92 13.16 -9.72
C GLU A 67 -0.80 12.15 -9.98
N ILE A 68 0.04 11.91 -8.97
CA ILE A 68 1.09 10.89 -9.02
C ILE A 68 0.46 9.52 -9.22
N LEU A 69 -0.57 9.18 -8.45
CA LEU A 69 -1.34 7.94 -8.60
C LEU A 69 -1.87 7.78 -10.01
N THR A 70 -2.50 8.82 -10.57
CA THR A 70 -3.05 8.77 -11.93
C THR A 70 -1.96 8.46 -12.95
N ARG A 71 -0.80 9.14 -12.86
CA ARG A 71 0.33 8.89 -13.77
C ARG A 71 0.89 7.48 -13.61
N LEU A 72 1.08 7.01 -12.38
CA LEU A 72 1.54 5.64 -12.12
C LEU A 72 0.56 4.59 -12.65
N ALA A 73 -0.74 4.87 -12.57
CA ALA A 73 -1.78 3.99 -13.10
C ALA A 73 -1.80 3.94 -14.64
N GLU A 74 -1.33 5.00 -15.31
CA GLU A 74 -1.15 5.02 -16.76
C GLU A 74 0.14 4.34 -17.22
N THR A 75 1.18 4.28 -16.38
CA THR A 75 2.51 3.76 -16.72
C THR A 75 2.77 2.34 -16.21
N THR A 76 1.97 1.84 -15.27
CA THR A 76 2.14 0.52 -14.66
C THR A 76 0.91 -0.35 -14.86
N GLU A 77 1.07 -1.68 -14.72
CA GLU A 77 0.00 -2.67 -14.97
C GLU A 77 -0.54 -3.28 -13.65
N TYR A 78 -0.39 -2.60 -12.52
CA TYR A 78 -0.88 -3.10 -11.23
C TYR A 78 -2.41 -2.96 -11.10
N ASP A 79 -3.05 -3.95 -10.50
CA ASP A 79 -4.48 -3.94 -10.19
C ASP A 79 -4.83 -2.90 -9.12
N THR A 80 -3.91 -2.67 -8.17
CA THR A 80 -4.01 -1.61 -7.15
C THR A 80 -2.70 -0.85 -7.04
N ILE A 81 -2.79 0.47 -6.89
CA ILE A 81 -1.64 1.36 -6.68
C ILE A 81 -1.87 2.17 -5.41
N ILE A 82 -0.85 2.17 -4.54
CA ILE A 82 -0.81 2.92 -3.29
C ILE A 82 0.34 3.92 -3.41
N VAL A 83 0.04 5.19 -3.16
CA VAL A 83 0.97 6.30 -3.20
C VAL A 83 0.99 6.97 -1.83
N ALA A 84 2.17 7.10 -1.25
CA ALA A 84 2.42 7.91 -0.06
C ALA A 84 3.29 9.11 -0.45
N VAL A 85 2.90 10.32 -0.04
CA VAL A 85 3.70 11.53 -0.21
C VAL A 85 3.81 12.22 1.13
N GLY A 86 4.98 12.17 1.75
CA GLY A 86 5.13 12.58 3.14
C GLY A 86 4.25 11.71 4.03
N ASP A 87 3.31 12.32 4.74
CA ASP A 87 2.34 11.64 5.59
C ASP A 87 0.99 11.34 4.90
N ASP A 88 0.76 11.89 3.70
CA ASP A 88 -0.50 11.73 2.98
C ASP A 88 -0.55 10.44 2.16
N LEU A 89 -1.63 9.66 2.32
CA LEU A 89 -1.89 8.44 1.57
C LEU A 89 -2.96 8.62 0.48
N SER A 90 -2.70 8.04 -0.68
CA SER A 90 -3.61 7.98 -1.82
C SER A 90 -3.58 6.57 -2.40
N ALA A 91 -4.75 5.94 -2.56
CA ALA A 91 -4.82 4.59 -3.13
C ALA A 91 -5.94 4.49 -4.16
N GLY A 92 -5.67 3.71 -5.20
CA GLY A 92 -6.54 3.52 -6.35
C GLY A 92 -6.48 2.07 -6.80
N SER A 93 -7.63 1.50 -7.15
CA SER A 93 -7.72 0.11 -7.58
C SER A 93 -8.66 -0.02 -8.77
N TYR A 94 -8.30 -0.88 -9.70
CA TYR A 94 -9.13 -1.26 -10.85
C TYR A 94 -10.04 -2.46 -10.56
N VAL A 95 -9.72 -3.23 -9.50
CA VAL A 95 -10.44 -4.46 -9.13
C VAL A 95 -11.41 -4.25 -7.97
N LEU A 96 -11.17 -3.24 -7.12
CA LEU A 96 -12.09 -2.86 -6.05
C LEU A 96 -13.16 -1.88 -6.54
N GLY A 97 -14.19 -1.66 -5.71
CA GLY A 97 -15.20 -0.63 -5.98
C GLY A 97 -14.58 0.76 -6.11
N GLU A 98 -15.22 1.64 -6.89
CA GLU A 98 -14.74 3.01 -7.11
C GLU A 98 -14.58 3.75 -5.76
N GLY A 99 -13.35 4.19 -5.47
CA GLY A 99 -13.01 4.87 -4.20
C GLY A 99 -12.87 3.95 -2.98
N GLU A 100 -12.96 2.63 -3.11
CA GLU A 100 -12.81 1.69 -2.00
C GLU A 100 -11.35 1.62 -1.51
N ALA A 101 -10.39 1.55 -2.44
CA ALA A 101 -8.96 1.60 -2.10
C ALA A 101 -8.60 2.89 -1.33
N MET A 102 -9.13 4.04 -1.75
CA MET A 102 -8.94 5.32 -1.07
C MET A 102 -9.58 5.32 0.32
N GLN A 103 -10.77 4.72 0.49
CA GLN A 103 -11.39 4.58 1.81
C GLN A 103 -10.58 3.72 2.77
N ILE A 104 -9.94 2.65 2.26
CA ILE A 104 -9.04 1.81 3.05
C ILE A 104 -7.80 2.61 3.48
N ALA A 105 -7.18 3.33 2.54
CA ALA A 105 -6.03 4.18 2.83
C ALA A 105 -6.34 5.25 3.90
N ASN A 106 -7.46 5.95 3.77
CA ASN A 106 -7.88 6.96 4.75
C ASN A 106 -8.15 6.37 6.14
N GLN A 107 -8.70 5.15 6.20
CA GLN A 107 -8.92 4.45 7.47
C GLN A 107 -7.61 4.03 8.13
N ALA A 108 -6.66 3.54 7.34
CA ALA A 108 -5.33 3.18 7.82
C ALA A 108 -4.55 4.42 8.31
N GLU A 109 -4.55 5.49 7.53
CA GLU A 109 -3.92 6.77 7.91
C GLU A 109 -4.51 7.33 9.22
N SER A 110 -5.84 7.28 9.37
CA SER A 110 -6.51 7.76 10.58
C SER A 110 -6.27 6.88 11.82
N GLY A 111 -5.94 5.60 11.62
CA GLY A 111 -5.77 4.62 12.69
C GLY A 111 -4.32 4.39 13.10
N ALA A 112 -3.37 4.77 12.26
CA ALA A 112 -1.95 4.51 12.43
C ALA A 112 -1.22 5.67 13.14
N ASP A 113 -0.22 5.31 13.94
CA ASP A 113 0.67 6.27 14.60
C ASP A 113 1.81 6.75 13.67
N ASP A 114 2.14 5.98 12.64
CA ASP A 114 3.26 6.24 11.71
C ASP A 114 2.96 5.72 10.29
N LEU A 115 3.58 6.34 9.27
CA LEU A 115 3.39 6.01 7.84
C LEU A 115 3.63 4.52 7.52
N GLY A 116 4.64 3.90 8.13
CA GLY A 116 4.92 2.48 7.89
C GLY A 116 3.79 1.55 8.34
N VAL A 117 3.11 1.90 9.43
CA VAL A 117 1.93 1.16 9.92
C VAL A 117 0.76 1.42 8.98
N ALA A 118 0.51 2.67 8.60
CA ALA A 118 -0.56 3.03 7.70
C ALA A 118 -0.44 2.33 6.33
N LEU A 119 0.78 2.26 5.77
CA LEU A 119 1.05 1.56 4.50
C LEU A 119 0.82 0.05 4.63
N ALA A 120 1.30 -0.56 5.71
CA ALA A 120 1.10 -1.99 5.94
C ALA A 120 -0.39 -2.32 6.10
N GLU A 121 -1.14 -1.53 6.87
CA GLU A 121 -2.59 -1.69 7.03
C GLU A 121 -3.34 -1.45 5.72
N THR A 122 -2.91 -0.49 4.90
CA THR A 122 -3.51 -0.24 3.58
C THR A 122 -3.32 -1.43 2.65
N VAL A 123 -2.10 -1.96 2.54
CA VAL A 123 -1.81 -3.14 1.71
C VAL A 123 -2.63 -4.35 2.16
N GLN A 124 -2.69 -4.60 3.47
CA GLN A 124 -3.49 -5.70 4.02
C GLN A 124 -5.00 -5.52 3.79
N GLY A 125 -5.51 -4.30 3.94
CA GLY A 125 -6.90 -3.96 3.70
C GLY A 125 -7.29 -4.16 2.23
N VAL A 126 -6.43 -3.74 1.30
CA VAL A 126 -6.63 -3.97 -0.14
C VAL A 126 -6.61 -5.46 -0.46
N GLN A 127 -5.64 -6.22 0.04
CA GLN A 127 -5.58 -7.67 -0.19
C GLN A 127 -6.86 -8.36 0.30
N ALA A 128 -7.31 -8.04 1.52
CA ALA A 128 -8.54 -8.60 2.09
C ALA A 128 -9.81 -8.21 1.32
N ALA A 129 -9.84 -7.01 0.72
CA ALA A 129 -10.96 -6.56 -0.11
C ALA A 129 -10.92 -7.17 -1.52
N ALA A 130 -9.73 -7.47 -2.04
CA ALA A 130 -9.52 -8.07 -3.36
C ALA A 130 -9.72 -9.59 -3.34
N GLU A 131 -9.58 -10.24 -2.17
CA GLU A 131 -9.93 -11.65 -2.01
C GLU A 131 -11.42 -11.86 -2.35
N PRO A 132 -11.74 -12.78 -3.28
CA PRO A 132 -13.12 -13.10 -3.58
C PRO A 132 -13.75 -13.63 -2.29
N ALA A 133 -14.79 -12.93 -1.80
CA ALA A 133 -15.53 -13.32 -0.61
C ALA A 133 -15.78 -14.83 -0.66
N PRO A 134 -15.35 -15.62 0.36
CA PRO A 134 -15.61 -17.04 0.34
C PRO A 134 -17.10 -17.19 0.17
N LEU A 135 -17.50 -17.88 -0.91
CA LEU A 135 -18.87 -18.30 -1.13
C LEU A 135 -19.30 -19.01 0.16
N ALA A 136 -20.01 -18.29 1.03
CA ALA A 136 -20.59 -18.85 2.22
C ALA A 136 -21.53 -19.95 1.71
N GLY A 137 -21.06 -21.19 1.83
CA GLY A 137 -21.77 -22.38 1.41
C GLY A 137 -23.19 -22.32 1.95
N GLY A 138 -24.15 -22.52 1.06
CA GLY A 138 -25.57 -22.43 1.33
C GLY A 138 -25.98 -23.13 2.61
N GLY A 139 -26.50 -22.35 3.55
CA GLY A 139 -27.42 -22.81 4.57
C GLY A 139 -28.77 -22.14 4.30
N ASP A 140 -29.65 -22.83 3.56
CA ASP A 140 -31.07 -22.52 3.46
C ASP A 140 -31.65 -22.24 4.86
N GLY A 141 -31.96 -20.98 5.13
CA GLY A 141 -32.36 -20.57 6.48
C GLY A 141 -32.81 -19.12 6.56
N GLY A 142 -33.81 -18.75 5.75
CA GLY A 142 -34.79 -17.69 6.00
C GLY A 142 -34.34 -16.38 6.67
N GLY A 143 -34.30 -15.32 5.87
CA GLY A 143 -34.31 -13.94 6.38
C GLY A 143 -33.35 -13.07 5.61
N GLY A 144 -33.88 -12.19 4.76
CA GLY A 144 -33.10 -11.26 3.94
C GLY A 144 -32.12 -10.45 4.78
N ILE A 145 -30.84 -10.75 4.62
CA ILE A 145 -29.76 -9.91 5.11
C ILE A 145 -29.29 -9.15 3.89
N VAL A 146 -29.73 -7.89 3.84
CA VAL A 146 -29.19 -6.86 2.96
C VAL A 146 -27.67 -6.98 3.01
N LEU A 147 -27.03 -7.13 1.86
CA LEU A 147 -25.58 -6.98 1.68
C LEU A 147 -25.20 -5.55 2.10
N GLY A 148 -25.09 -5.33 3.40
CA GLY A 148 -24.41 -4.21 3.99
C GLY A 148 -22.97 -4.64 4.16
N LEU A 149 -22.12 -4.11 3.30
CA LEU A 149 -20.67 -4.17 3.39
C LEU A 149 -20.25 -3.56 4.73
N VAL A 150 -20.21 -4.41 5.76
CA VAL A 150 -19.62 -4.07 7.05
C VAL A 150 -18.11 -4.27 6.86
N ILE A 151 -17.44 -3.24 6.29
CA ILE A 151 -16.03 -2.98 6.62
C ILE A 151 -16.07 -2.52 8.08
N GLY A 152 -16.21 -3.49 8.96
CA GLY A 152 -16.30 -3.30 10.39
C GLY A 152 -15.26 -4.20 11.02
N ALA A 153 -14.16 -3.57 11.44
CA ALA A 153 -13.28 -4.10 12.47
C ALA A 153 -12.70 -5.50 12.21
N ALA A 154 -11.79 -5.60 11.23
CA ALA A 154 -10.72 -6.61 11.27
C ALA A 154 -9.42 -6.02 11.87
N VAL A 155 -9.53 -5.13 12.86
CA VAL A 155 -8.39 -4.58 13.64
C VAL A 155 -7.90 -5.58 14.70
N LEU A 156 -7.91 -6.90 14.47
CA LEU A 156 -7.61 -7.85 15.57
C LEU A 156 -6.75 -9.09 15.32
N VAL A 157 -5.97 -9.21 14.23
CA VAL A 157 -4.99 -10.34 14.17
C VAL A 157 -3.56 -10.02 13.69
N ALA A 158 -3.25 -8.90 13.03
CA ALA A 158 -1.85 -8.68 12.60
C ALA A 158 -0.93 -7.98 13.64
N GLY A 159 -1.40 -7.71 14.86
CA GLY A 159 -0.54 -7.33 16.00
C GLY A 159 0.24 -8.50 16.64
N ALA A 160 0.14 -9.71 16.09
CA ALA A 160 0.78 -10.92 16.64
C ALA A 160 2.06 -11.37 15.91
N GLY A 161 2.56 -10.63 14.92
CA GLY A 161 3.80 -10.96 14.20
C GLY A 161 5.08 -10.37 14.81
N ALA A 162 5.00 -9.22 15.48
CA ALA A 162 6.18 -8.50 15.98
C ALA A 162 6.60 -8.86 17.43
N ALA A 163 5.91 -9.81 18.09
CA ALA A 163 6.21 -10.21 19.47
C ALA A 163 6.84 -11.61 19.62
N ILE A 164 7.05 -12.37 18.53
CA ILE A 164 7.72 -13.68 18.56
C ILE A 164 9.21 -13.51 18.23
N GLY A 165 9.93 -12.75 19.06
CA GLY A 165 11.38 -12.54 18.90
C GLY A 165 12.15 -12.32 20.20
N VAL A 166 11.49 -11.90 21.29
CA VAL A 166 12.22 -11.44 22.50
C VAL A 166 12.03 -12.34 23.74
N ILE A 167 11.13 -13.32 23.72
CA ILE A 167 10.90 -14.23 24.87
C ILE A 167 11.53 -15.62 24.66
N ARG A 168 12.77 -15.67 24.13
CA ARG A 168 13.62 -16.89 24.22
C ARG A 168 15.05 -16.62 24.72
N ALA A 169 15.29 -15.45 25.29
CA ALA A 169 16.59 -15.10 25.88
C ALA A 169 16.69 -15.30 27.41
N ARG A 170 15.70 -15.93 28.06
CA ARG A 170 15.80 -16.29 29.48
C ARG A 170 15.27 -17.69 29.76
N ARG A 171 16.07 -18.69 29.42
CA ARG A 171 16.22 -19.89 30.24
C ARG A 171 17.69 -20.10 30.53
#